data_AF-A0A946TZU5-F1
#
_entry.id   AF-A0A946TZU5-F1
#
_cell.length_a   1.000
_cell.length_b   1.000
_cell.length_c   1.000
_cell.angle_alpha   90.00
_cell.angle_beta   90.00
_cell.angle_gamma   90.00
#
_symmetry.space_group_name_H-M   'P 1'
#
loop_
_entity.id
_entity.type
_entity.pdbx_description
1 polymer ?
#
loop_
_entity_poly.entity_id
_entity_poly.type
_entity_poly.pdbx_seq_one_letter_code
_entity_poly.pdbx_strand_id
1 'polypeptide(L)'
;MMRIYSTIALIVISLCLTSCLDKKPRAFFAEDGIIVGDAKKVGKEDVFIPISFKTQIVHSAQIFHDVKWTEKNGVIYITAIYNEPPFSKKIDYSGGIVLKNPKLQTYELKYKDPNPGGGIHDISEIKMP
;
A
#
# COMPACT_ATOMS: atom_id res chain seq x y z
N MET A 1 55.76 -14.74 -12.82
CA MET A 1 55.16 -13.53 -12.21
C MET A 1 53.68 -13.53 -12.55
N MET A 2 52.82 -13.70 -11.55
CA MET A 2 51.41 -14.10 -11.66
C MET A 2 50.54 -12.88 -12.01
N ARG A 3 49.84 -12.90 -13.15
CA ARG A 3 48.86 -11.85 -13.53
C ARG A 3 47.51 -12.18 -12.86
N ILE A 4 47.32 -11.70 -11.64
CA ILE A 4 46.05 -11.75 -10.91
C ILE A 4 45.29 -10.46 -11.22
N TYR A 5 44.66 -10.37 -12.39
CA TYR A 5 43.72 -9.28 -12.67
C TYR A 5 42.63 -9.77 -13.60
N SER A 6 41.68 -10.57 -13.08
CA SER A 6 40.41 -10.79 -13.79
C SER A 6 39.32 -11.36 -12.86
N THR A 7 39.04 -10.64 -11.76
CA THR A 7 37.88 -10.98 -10.92
C THR A 7 37.15 -9.75 -10.38
N ILE A 8 37.68 -8.54 -10.63
CA ILE A 8 37.08 -7.29 -10.14
C ILE A 8 36.02 -6.75 -11.14
N ALA A 9 35.98 -7.25 -12.38
CA ALA A 9 35.02 -6.82 -13.38
C ALA A 9 33.57 -7.33 -13.15
N LEU A 10 33.33 -8.16 -12.13
CA LEU A 10 32.03 -8.84 -11.94
C LEU A 10 31.15 -8.28 -10.82
N ILE A 11 31.56 -7.23 -10.09
CA ILE A 11 30.83 -6.76 -8.89
C ILE A 11 30.15 -5.38 -9.08
N VAL A 12 30.33 -4.69 -10.22
CA VAL A 12 29.84 -3.30 -10.41
C VAL A 12 28.53 -3.20 -11.21
N ILE A 13 27.91 -4.31 -11.60
CA ILE A 13 26.60 -4.30 -12.31
C ILE A 13 25.43 -4.70 -11.38
N SER A 14 25.70 -5.05 -10.12
CA SER A 14 24.71 -5.74 -9.28
C SER A 14 23.88 -4.87 -8.32
N LEU A 15 23.76 -3.54 -8.50
CA LEU A 15 23.11 -2.69 -7.48
C LEU A 15 22.05 -1.68 -7.95
N CYS A 16 21.67 -1.59 -9.22
CA CYS A 16 20.71 -0.58 -9.69
C CYS A 16 19.35 -1.10 -10.17
N LEU A 17 18.86 -2.23 -9.63
CA LEU A 17 17.49 -2.70 -9.90
C LEU A 17 16.69 -3.02 -8.63
N THR A 18 17.00 -2.35 -7.51
CA THR A 18 16.09 -2.38 -6.35
C THR A 18 14.91 -1.47 -6.66
N SER A 19 13.84 -2.06 -7.20
CA SER A 19 12.51 -1.42 -7.25
C SER A 19 12.18 -0.93 -5.84
N CYS A 20 12.20 0.39 -5.63
CA CYS A 20 11.87 0.96 -4.33
C CYS A 20 10.34 0.96 -4.19
N LEU A 21 9.86 0.46 -3.05
CA LEU A 21 8.47 0.60 -2.65
C LEU A 21 8.30 1.98 -2.04
N ASP A 22 7.58 2.85 -2.73
CA ASP A 22 7.28 4.19 -2.25
C ASP A 22 5.85 4.29 -1.72
N LYS A 23 5.69 4.97 -0.59
CA LYS A 23 4.37 5.25 -0.04
C LYS A 23 3.91 6.59 -0.54
N LYS A 24 2.66 6.69 -0.99
CA LYS A 24 2.15 7.93 -1.59
C LYS A 24 1.32 8.77 -0.61
N PRO A 25 1.43 10.11 -0.63
CA PRO A 25 0.57 10.99 0.18
C PRO A 25 -0.86 11.07 -0.39
N ARG A 26 -1.84 11.56 0.38
CA ARG A 26 -3.24 11.70 -0.05
C ARG A 26 -3.41 12.53 -1.33
N ALA A 27 -2.61 13.58 -1.48
CA ALA A 27 -2.64 14.45 -2.66
C ALA A 27 -2.28 13.74 -3.99
N PHE A 28 -1.72 12.54 -3.93
CA PHE A 28 -1.47 11.71 -5.12
C PHE A 28 -2.76 11.15 -5.74
N PHE A 29 -3.82 10.99 -4.93
CA PHE A 29 -5.09 10.40 -5.35
C PHE A 29 -6.07 11.45 -5.80
N ALA A 30 -7.00 11.05 -6.68
CA ALA A 30 -8.15 11.88 -6.99
C ALA A 30 -8.98 12.19 -5.73
N GLU A 31 -9.86 13.17 -5.82
CA GLU A 31 -10.76 13.51 -4.71
C GLU A 31 -11.57 12.28 -4.27
N ASP A 32 -12.16 11.57 -5.24
CA ASP A 32 -12.79 10.24 -5.11
C ASP A 32 -11.77 9.07 -5.09
N GLY A 33 -10.49 9.40 -4.96
CA GLY A 33 -9.38 8.51 -5.30
C GLY A 33 -9.08 7.40 -4.31
N ILE A 34 -9.84 7.30 -3.21
CA ILE A 34 -9.83 6.14 -2.30
C ILE A 34 -11.28 5.70 -2.18
N ILE A 35 -11.59 4.55 -2.77
CA ILE A 35 -12.95 4.01 -2.83
C ILE A 35 -12.99 2.80 -1.93
N VAL A 36 -13.97 2.77 -1.03
CA VAL A 36 -14.15 1.71 -0.05
C VAL A 36 -15.46 1.02 -0.31
N GLY A 37 -15.42 -0.31 -0.42
CA GLY A 37 -16.62 -1.13 -0.57
C GLY A 37 -17.17 -1.60 0.77
N ASP A 38 -18.34 -2.24 0.71
CA ASP A 38 -18.95 -2.85 1.90
C ASP A 38 -18.07 -3.97 2.46
N ALA A 39 -17.94 -3.98 3.79
CA ALA A 39 -17.21 -5.01 4.50
C ALA A 39 -17.92 -6.37 4.39
N LYS A 40 -17.15 -7.42 4.12
CA LYS A 40 -17.66 -8.78 3.87
C LYS A 40 -17.01 -9.77 4.81
N LYS A 41 -17.80 -10.64 5.41
CA LYS A 41 -17.28 -11.72 6.24
C LYS A 41 -16.47 -12.70 5.40
N VAL A 42 -15.25 -13.01 5.83
CA VAL A 42 -14.35 -13.97 5.18
C VAL A 42 -13.89 -15.00 6.21
N GLY A 43 -14.57 -16.13 6.28
CA GLY A 43 -14.31 -17.16 7.31
C GLY A 43 -15.20 -17.00 8.55
N LYS A 44 -14.73 -17.51 9.70
CA LYS A 44 -15.55 -17.58 10.93
C LYS A 44 -15.76 -16.22 11.59
N GLU A 45 -14.69 -15.42 11.70
CA GLU A 45 -14.71 -14.13 12.42
C GLU A 45 -13.98 -13.02 11.67
N ASP A 46 -13.25 -13.31 10.60
CA ASP A 46 -12.52 -12.26 9.87
C ASP A 46 -13.43 -11.52 8.88
N VAL A 47 -13.08 -10.26 8.61
CA VAL A 47 -13.83 -9.39 7.71
C VAL A 47 -12.88 -8.78 6.68
N PHE A 48 -13.24 -8.88 5.41
CA PHE A 48 -12.55 -8.24 4.30
C PHE A 48 -13.22 -6.90 3.99
N ILE A 49 -12.42 -5.84 3.94
CA ILE A 49 -12.84 -4.50 3.60
C ILE A 49 -12.25 -4.18 2.21
N PRO A 50 -13.05 -4.17 1.13
CA PRO A 50 -12.56 -3.82 -0.20
C PRO A 50 -12.10 -2.37 -0.24
N ILE A 51 -10.90 -2.11 -0.78
CA ILE A 51 -10.33 -0.77 -0.93
C ILE A 51 -9.67 -0.69 -2.31
N SER A 52 -9.94 0.39 -3.04
CA SER A 52 -9.30 0.67 -4.32
C SER A 52 -8.82 2.12 -4.38
N PHE A 53 -7.79 2.36 -5.19
CA PHE A 53 -7.13 3.65 -5.29
C PHE A 53 -7.14 4.14 -6.73
N LYS A 54 -7.55 5.38 -6.93
CA LYS A 54 -7.58 6.07 -8.22
C LYS A 54 -6.72 7.34 -8.12
N THR A 55 -5.72 7.43 -8.99
CA THR A 55 -4.73 8.50 -8.99
C THR A 55 -5.20 9.68 -9.85
N GLN A 56 -4.72 10.91 -9.56
CA GLN A 56 -4.95 12.05 -10.46
C GLN A 56 -4.01 12.03 -11.67
N ILE A 57 -2.85 11.39 -11.52
CA ILE A 57 -1.78 11.42 -12.50
C ILE A 57 -1.83 10.15 -13.34
N VAL A 58 -2.19 10.30 -14.62
CA VAL A 58 -2.26 9.21 -15.62
C VAL A 58 -0.87 8.84 -16.17
N HIS A 59 0.15 9.67 -15.92
CA HIS A 59 1.45 9.55 -16.60
C HIS A 59 2.51 8.67 -15.92
N SER A 60 2.24 8.08 -14.76
CA SER A 60 3.29 7.40 -14.02
C SER A 60 3.19 5.90 -14.19
N ALA A 61 4.27 5.28 -14.66
CA ALA A 61 4.47 3.84 -14.71
C ALA A 61 4.35 3.15 -13.33
N GLN A 62 4.07 3.87 -12.23
CA GLN A 62 3.88 3.35 -10.89
C GLN A 62 2.70 2.38 -10.81
N ILE A 63 2.97 1.18 -10.31
CA ILE A 63 1.98 0.12 -10.12
C ILE A 63 1.62 0.09 -8.62
N PHE A 64 0.32 0.14 -8.33
CA PHE A 64 -0.18 -0.07 -6.97
C PHE A 64 0.29 -1.43 -6.45
N HIS A 65 0.98 -1.44 -5.32
CA HIS A 65 1.59 -2.65 -4.78
C HIS A 65 0.76 -3.25 -3.66
N ASP A 66 0.46 -2.46 -2.62
CA ASP A 66 -0.25 -2.93 -1.43
C ASP A 66 -0.77 -1.76 -0.58
N VAL A 67 -1.56 -2.07 0.45
CA VAL A 67 -1.96 -1.15 1.52
C VAL A 67 -1.30 -1.57 2.82
N LYS A 68 -0.48 -0.69 3.40
CA LYS A 68 -0.15 -0.81 4.82
C LYS A 68 -1.31 -0.33 5.65
N TRP A 69 -1.69 -1.07 6.67
CA TRP A 69 -2.75 -0.64 7.58
C TRP A 69 -2.45 -0.98 9.04
N THR A 70 -3.12 -0.29 9.95
CA THR A 70 -3.13 -0.56 11.40
C THR A 70 -4.47 -0.15 11.98
N GLU A 71 -4.98 -0.91 12.94
CA GLU A 71 -6.14 -0.53 13.75
C GLU A 71 -5.67 0.01 15.10
N LYS A 72 -6.27 1.12 15.54
CA LYS A 72 -6.08 1.68 16.89
C LYS A 72 -7.38 2.33 17.37
N ASN A 73 -7.91 1.86 18.50
CA ASN A 73 -9.06 2.45 19.18
C ASN A 73 -10.29 2.61 18.27
N GLY A 74 -10.56 1.64 17.40
CA GLY A 74 -11.68 1.70 16.47
C GLY A 74 -11.44 2.54 15.22
N VAL A 75 -10.22 3.03 15.02
CA VAL A 75 -9.80 3.73 13.80
C VAL A 75 -8.82 2.85 13.02
N ILE A 76 -9.12 2.59 11.76
CA ILE A 76 -8.27 1.91 10.79
C ILE A 76 -7.51 2.98 10.01
N TYR A 77 -6.19 2.99 10.14
CA TYR A 77 -5.31 3.87 9.37
C TYR A 77 -4.72 3.10 8.21
N ILE A 78 -4.85 3.63 7.00
CA ILE A 78 -4.28 3.04 5.79
C ILE A 78 -3.26 3.98 5.12
N THR A 79 -2.26 3.39 4.47
CA THR A 79 -1.29 4.09 3.62
C THR A 79 -1.00 3.23 2.40
N ALA A 80 -1.16 3.78 1.20
CA ALA A 80 -0.89 3.08 -0.04
C ALA A 80 0.61 2.94 -0.30
N ILE A 81 1.00 1.80 -0.84
CA ILE A 81 2.36 1.48 -1.29
C ILE A 81 2.32 1.24 -2.79
N TYR A 82 3.22 1.90 -3.51
CA TYR A 82 3.42 1.77 -4.95
C TYR A 82 4.83 1.29 -5.23
N ASN A 83 5.01 0.51 -6.29
CA ASN A 83 6.34 0.29 -6.83
C ASN A 83 6.75 1.49 -7.70
N GLU A 84 8.05 1.75 -7.78
CA GLU A 84 8.65 2.60 -8.83
C GLU A 84 9.45 1.78 -9.86
N PRO A 85 9.56 2.26 -11.12
CA PRO A 85 10.30 1.54 -12.16
C PRO A 85 11.78 1.38 -11.78
N PRO A 86 12.48 0.35 -12.30
CA PRO A 86 12.01 -0.73 -13.18
C PRO A 86 11.44 -1.93 -12.40
N PHE A 87 10.25 -2.40 -12.79
CA PHE A 87 9.47 -3.37 -12.02
C PHE A 87 9.94 -4.81 -12.23
N SER A 88 10.31 -5.50 -11.15
CA SER A 88 10.74 -6.91 -11.19
C SER A 88 9.61 -7.92 -10.94
N LYS A 89 8.46 -7.50 -10.38
CA LYS A 89 7.30 -8.39 -10.15
C LYS A 89 6.00 -7.61 -9.97
N LYS A 90 4.98 -7.93 -10.78
CA LYS A 90 3.60 -7.52 -10.51
C LYS A 90 3.10 -8.42 -9.37
N ILE A 91 2.87 -7.83 -8.19
CA ILE A 91 2.19 -8.52 -7.11
C ILE A 91 0.71 -8.13 -7.22
N ASP A 92 -0.17 -9.13 -7.17
CA ASP A 92 -1.60 -8.89 -7.20
C ASP A 92 -2.05 -8.41 -5.82
N TYR A 93 -2.24 -7.10 -5.69
CA TYR A 93 -2.96 -6.53 -4.57
C TYR A 93 -4.35 -7.18 -4.46
N SER A 94 -4.71 -7.61 -3.25
CA SER A 94 -5.95 -8.36 -2.98
C SER A 94 -7.24 -7.53 -3.15
N GLY A 95 -7.12 -6.23 -3.42
CA GLY A 95 -8.27 -5.33 -3.57
C GLY A 95 -8.87 -4.86 -2.24
N GLY A 96 -8.18 -5.03 -1.12
CA GLY A 96 -8.65 -4.59 0.19
C GLY A 96 -7.74 -4.97 1.35
N ILE A 97 -8.28 -4.89 2.56
CA ILE A 97 -7.61 -5.32 3.81
C ILE A 97 -8.46 -6.37 4.52
N VAL A 98 -7.82 -7.25 5.29
CA VAL A 98 -8.51 -8.25 6.12
C VAL A 98 -8.34 -7.87 7.58
N LEU A 99 -9.44 -7.48 8.22
CA LEU A 99 -9.50 -7.25 9.66
C LEU A 99 -9.77 -8.58 10.37
N LYS A 100 -8.87 -8.94 11.29
CA LYS A 100 -8.96 -10.18 12.07
C LYS A 100 -9.84 -9.97 13.29
N ASN A 101 -10.90 -10.77 13.42
CA ASN A 101 -11.84 -10.76 14.54
C ASN A 101 -12.20 -9.32 15.02
N PRO A 102 -12.93 -8.53 14.21
CA PRO A 102 -13.32 -7.18 14.58
C PRO A 102 -14.19 -7.20 15.84
N LYS A 103 -13.86 -6.32 16.79
CA LYS A 103 -14.54 -6.23 18.09
C LYS A 103 -15.64 -5.17 18.13
N LEU A 104 -15.61 -4.24 17.19
CA LEU A 104 -16.58 -3.14 17.10
C LEU A 104 -17.54 -3.39 15.94
N GLN A 105 -18.77 -2.89 16.08
CA GLN A 105 -19.75 -2.90 14.98
C GLN A 105 -19.38 -1.89 13.88
N THR A 106 -18.57 -0.89 14.23
CA THR A 106 -18.24 0.23 13.36
C THR A 106 -16.82 0.69 13.59
N TYR A 107 -16.11 1.02 12.51
CA TYR A 107 -14.75 1.53 12.50
C TYR A 107 -14.65 2.79 11.65
N GLU A 108 -13.90 3.78 12.09
CA GLU A 108 -13.49 4.89 11.23
C GLU A 108 -12.34 4.44 10.33
N LEU A 109 -12.39 4.77 9.05
CA LEU A 109 -11.28 4.56 8.12
C LEU A 109 -10.64 5.90 7.77
N LYS A 110 -9.34 5.99 7.97
CA LYS A 110 -8.55 7.20 7.69
C LYS A 110 -7.33 6.90 6.85
N TYR A 111 -7.01 7.81 5.95
CA TYR A 111 -5.73 7.80 5.24
C TYR A 111 -4.67 8.48 6.11
N LYS A 112 -3.50 7.85 6.25
CA LYS A 112 -2.35 8.46 6.89
C LYS A 112 -1.26 8.72 5.86
N ASP A 113 -0.83 9.97 5.76
CA ASP A 113 0.31 10.31 4.93
C ASP A 113 1.60 9.65 5.45
N PRO A 114 2.50 9.23 4.56
CA PRO A 114 3.66 8.43 4.93
C PRO A 114 4.76 9.19 5.67
N ASN A 115 4.78 10.52 5.57
CA ASN A 115 5.82 11.35 6.15
C ASN A 115 5.70 11.44 7.68
N PRO A 116 6.81 11.55 8.43
CA PRO A 116 6.77 11.87 9.86
C PRO A 116 6.19 13.27 10.04
N GLY A 117 4.95 13.35 10.56
CA GLY A 117 4.17 14.59 10.65
C GLY A 117 3.14 14.79 9.52
N GLY A 118 3.01 13.80 8.63
CA GLY A 118 1.99 13.79 7.58
C GLY A 118 0.56 13.80 8.15
N GLY A 119 -0.37 14.31 7.34
CA GLY A 119 -1.77 14.47 7.72
C GLY A 119 -2.50 13.14 7.90
N ILE A 120 -3.58 13.22 8.67
CA ILE A 120 -4.60 12.18 8.76
C ILE A 120 -5.83 12.73 8.05
N HIS A 121 -6.38 11.94 7.12
CA HIS A 121 -7.50 12.34 6.29
C HIS A 121 -8.64 11.35 6.49
N ASP A 122 -9.84 11.85 6.77
CA ASP A 122 -11.01 11.00 6.87
C ASP A 122 -11.37 10.41 5.50
N ILE A 123 -11.70 9.12 5.45
CA ILE A 123 -12.14 8.44 4.24
C ILE A 123 -13.62 8.08 4.36
N SER A 124 -13.95 7.23 5.34
CA SER A 124 -15.31 6.72 5.51
C SER A 124 -15.49 6.05 6.88
N GLU A 125 -16.74 5.74 7.21
CA GLU A 125 -17.10 4.87 8.32
C GLU A 125 -17.44 3.48 7.77
N ILE A 126 -16.89 2.44 8.38
CA ILE A 126 -17.07 1.04 7.97
C ILE A 126 -17.94 0.32 8.98
N LYS A 127 -19.06 -0.23 8.51
CA LYS A 127 -19.94 -1.09 9.30
C LYS A 127 -19.54 -2.55 9.12
N MET A 128 -19.38 -3.26 10.23
CA MET A 128 -19.08 -4.69 10.21
C MET A 128 -20.36 -5.49 9.91
N PRO A 129 -20.25 -6.59 9.13
CA PRO A 129 -21.37 -7.47 8.79
C PRO A 129 -21.84 -8.35 9.95
#